data_AF-A3CC83-F1
#
_entry.id   AF-A3CC83-F1
#
_cell.length_a   1.000
_cell.length_b   1.000
_cell.length_c   1.000
_cell.angle_alpha   90.00
_cell.angle_beta   90.00
_cell.angle_gamma   90.00
#
_symmetry.space_group_name_H-M   'P 1'
#
loop_
_entity.id
_entity.type
_entity.pdbx_description
1 polymer ?
#
loop_
_entity_poly.entity_id
_entity_poly.type
_entity_poly.pdbx_seq_one_letter_code
_entity_poly.pdbx_strand_id
1 'polypeptide(L)'
;MAAASIPASSQPFKLILGSSSVARKHILAEMGLEFEVMTADIDEKSIRRENPDELVTILAEAKADAIMSRLNISDYQKEGDRPTLLITSDIVVVHEGIIREKPTTKEEARQFLKGYSGSHVATVGSVVVTNLTTGKRLGSLDKAEVYFHDIPDEVIENLIDEGVVFRVAGGLLLEHPLTLPFVEAVNLERNPDHYSGWMARLGPGAITRLADNIGVGVYFNPFVEWRDKRIKYGVVRMKDLAMDVLTWDRFYLSGRLQKPVHVLVDNWDIRKINTINLKMATSASLLLLPAEFTEYDLYAQICSLSYMGDLRMLFAEDKNKDCGASATNELFSYLPWTIQRRLQGRFASNCEEMPTRASVSSKDVAATCVRKALRRRVMVSSARQAMSGLLASGGAVAARYLGKKISKAWKSRTV
;
A
#
# COMPACT_ATOMS: atom_id res chain seq x y z
N MET A 1 -8.05 14.10 -29.16
CA MET A 1 -6.80 14.89 -29.18
C MET A 1 -5.80 14.17 -28.30
N ALA A 2 -4.59 14.00 -28.81
CA ALA A 2 -3.58 13.04 -28.35
C ALA A 2 -3.12 13.26 -26.91
N ALA A 3 -2.96 12.16 -26.17
CA ALA A 3 -2.31 12.14 -24.87
C ALA A 3 -0.84 12.53 -25.03
N ALA A 4 -0.41 13.58 -24.33
CA ALA A 4 1.00 13.97 -24.30
C ALA A 4 1.78 12.97 -23.44
N SER A 5 2.83 12.40 -24.03
CA SER A 5 3.73 11.41 -23.45
C SER A 5 4.78 12.04 -22.52
N ILE A 6 4.98 11.46 -21.34
CA ILE A 6 6.11 11.72 -20.43
C ILE A 6 7.43 11.31 -21.13
N PRO A 7 8.56 12.03 -20.95
CA PRO A 7 9.85 11.63 -21.52
C PRO A 7 10.48 10.43 -20.77
N ALA A 8 10.88 9.41 -21.53
CA ALA A 8 11.28 8.06 -21.12
C ALA A 8 12.58 7.87 -20.28
N SER A 9 13.04 8.86 -19.50
CA SER A 9 14.47 8.97 -19.11
C SER A 9 14.87 8.94 -17.62
N SER A 10 14.07 8.43 -16.67
CA SER A 10 14.48 8.42 -15.24
C SER A 10 14.47 7.06 -14.52
N GLN A 11 14.08 5.96 -15.18
CA GLN A 11 14.11 4.64 -14.55
C GLN A 11 15.50 3.98 -14.69
N PRO A 12 16.09 3.47 -13.58
CA PRO A 12 17.42 2.84 -13.60
C PRO A 12 17.43 1.48 -14.31
N PHE A 13 16.28 0.99 -14.77
CA PHE A 13 16.09 -0.23 -15.53
C PHE A 13 15.02 -0.03 -16.61
N LYS A 14 15.01 -0.88 -17.63
CA LYS A 14 13.87 -1.10 -18.53
C LYS A 14 12.97 -2.18 -17.92
N LEU A 15 11.67 -2.08 -18.10
CA LEU A 15 10.70 -3.03 -17.57
C LEU A 15 9.87 -3.64 -18.68
N ILE A 16 9.72 -4.96 -18.66
CA ILE A 16 8.83 -5.72 -19.52
C ILE A 16 7.80 -6.43 -18.63
N LEU A 17 6.52 -6.16 -18.86
CA LEU A 17 5.42 -6.91 -18.28
C LEU A 17 5.06 -8.09 -19.18
N GLY A 18 5.40 -9.28 -18.70
CA GLY A 18 5.13 -10.59 -19.30
C GLY A 18 3.66 -11.05 -19.24
N SER A 19 2.68 -10.13 -19.35
CA SER A 19 1.27 -10.43 -19.04
C SER A 19 0.28 -9.57 -19.83
N SER A 20 -0.80 -10.19 -20.30
CA SER A 20 -1.93 -9.51 -20.96
C SER A 20 -2.92 -8.86 -19.99
N SER A 21 -2.89 -9.25 -18.70
CA SER A 21 -3.85 -8.79 -17.67
C SER A 21 -3.93 -7.27 -17.54
N VAL A 22 -5.15 -6.73 -17.64
CA VAL A 22 -5.44 -5.29 -17.45
C VAL A 22 -5.13 -4.85 -16.02
N ALA A 23 -5.48 -5.66 -15.02
CA ALA A 23 -5.23 -5.34 -13.62
C ALA A 23 -3.73 -5.19 -13.32
N ARG A 24 -2.89 -6.09 -13.85
CA ARG A 24 -1.43 -6.02 -13.64
C ARG A 24 -0.80 -4.82 -14.34
N LYS A 25 -1.29 -4.46 -15.54
CA LYS A 25 -0.89 -3.23 -16.23
C LYS A 25 -1.25 -2.00 -15.39
N HIS A 26 -2.45 -1.98 -14.83
CA HIS A 26 -2.92 -0.87 -14.00
C HIS A 26 -2.08 -0.71 -12.74
N ILE A 27 -1.79 -1.80 -12.01
CA ILE A 27 -0.95 -1.78 -10.81
C ILE A 27 0.43 -1.17 -11.10
N LEU A 28 1.11 -1.62 -12.17
CA LEU A 28 2.43 -1.09 -12.52
C LEU A 28 2.35 0.38 -12.98
N ALA A 29 1.31 0.77 -13.69
CA ALA A 29 1.10 2.15 -14.12
C ALA A 29 0.81 3.09 -12.93
N GLU A 30 0.00 2.66 -11.96
CA GLU A 30 -0.25 3.41 -10.72
C GLU A 30 1.01 3.60 -9.88
N MET A 31 1.95 2.65 -9.95
CA MET A 31 3.29 2.77 -9.35
C MET A 31 4.20 3.76 -10.09
N GLY A 32 3.75 4.33 -11.22
CA GLY A 32 4.53 5.24 -12.07
C GLY A 32 5.62 4.53 -12.87
N LEU A 33 5.49 3.22 -13.09
CA LEU A 33 6.43 2.43 -13.88
C LEU A 33 6.05 2.47 -15.36
N GLU A 34 7.07 2.61 -16.20
CA GLU A 34 6.94 2.56 -17.66
C GLU A 34 7.40 1.17 -18.07
N PHE A 35 6.59 0.47 -18.84
CA PHE A 35 6.87 -0.91 -19.21
C PHE A 35 6.38 -1.22 -20.61
N GLU A 36 7.12 -2.10 -21.28
CA GLU A 36 6.66 -2.77 -22.49
C GLU A 36 5.81 -3.98 -22.11
N VAL A 37 4.79 -4.30 -22.90
CA VAL A 37 3.99 -5.49 -22.69
C VAL A 37 4.42 -6.56 -23.68
N MET A 38 4.86 -7.70 -23.17
CA MET A 38 5.13 -8.89 -23.96
C MET A 38 4.30 -10.04 -23.42
N THR A 39 3.50 -10.68 -24.27
CA THR A 39 2.63 -11.77 -23.83
C THR A 39 3.23 -13.11 -24.19
N ALA A 40 3.29 -14.02 -23.21
CA ALA A 40 3.55 -15.42 -23.46
C ALA A 40 2.30 -16.05 -24.10
N ASP A 41 2.52 -16.85 -25.15
CA ASP A 41 1.49 -17.74 -25.67
C ASP A 41 1.89 -19.15 -25.24
N ILE A 42 1.37 -19.56 -24.08
CA ILE A 42 1.62 -20.88 -23.48
C ILE A 42 0.29 -21.59 -23.27
N ASP A 43 0.28 -22.90 -23.47
CA ASP A 43 -0.85 -23.72 -23.07
C ASP A 43 -0.82 -23.97 -21.56
N GLU A 44 -1.33 -23.00 -20.79
CA GLU A 44 -1.44 -23.08 -19.33
C GLU A 44 -2.15 -24.36 -18.86
N LYS A 45 -3.06 -24.92 -19.69
CA LYS A 45 -3.82 -26.12 -19.35
C LYS A 45 -3.01 -27.41 -19.39
N SER A 46 -1.90 -27.44 -20.13
CA SER A 46 -0.98 -28.57 -20.19
C SER A 46 -0.13 -28.72 -18.91
N ILE A 47 0.01 -27.63 -18.14
CA ILE A 47 0.79 -27.59 -16.91
C ILE A 47 -0.18 -27.75 -15.74
N ARG A 48 -0.09 -28.90 -15.06
CA ARG A 48 -0.95 -29.23 -13.92
C ARG A 48 -0.12 -29.66 -12.72
N ARG A 49 -0.51 -29.16 -11.55
CA ARG A 49 0.00 -29.54 -10.23
C ARG A 49 -1.17 -29.55 -9.25
N GLU A 50 -1.15 -30.49 -8.31
CA GLU A 50 -2.14 -30.56 -7.24
C GLU A 50 -1.91 -29.45 -6.21
N ASN A 51 -0.66 -29.12 -5.94
CA ASN A 51 -0.28 -28.03 -5.06
C ASN A 51 -0.43 -26.68 -5.80
N PRO A 52 -1.31 -25.77 -5.34
CA PRO A 52 -1.50 -24.46 -5.97
C PRO A 52 -0.22 -23.63 -5.98
N ASP A 53 0.65 -23.77 -4.99
CA ASP A 53 1.89 -22.99 -4.87
C ASP A 53 2.88 -23.32 -5.99
N GLU A 54 3.03 -24.62 -6.23
CA GLU A 54 3.85 -25.14 -7.32
C GLU A 54 3.25 -24.78 -8.68
N LEU A 55 1.92 -24.87 -8.81
CA LEU A 55 1.23 -24.54 -10.06
C LEU A 55 1.54 -23.10 -10.49
N VAL A 56 1.27 -22.11 -9.63
CA VAL A 56 1.44 -20.70 -10.01
C VAL A 56 2.90 -20.34 -10.24
N THR A 57 3.82 -20.98 -9.52
CA THR A 57 5.26 -20.75 -9.68
C THR A 57 5.73 -21.27 -11.03
N ILE A 58 5.39 -22.51 -11.37
CA ILE A 58 5.76 -23.11 -12.67
C ILE A 58 5.09 -22.35 -13.82
N LEU A 59 3.83 -21.93 -13.68
CA LEU A 59 3.16 -21.12 -14.72
C LEU A 59 3.84 -19.77 -14.93
N ALA A 60 4.22 -19.07 -13.86
CA ALA A 60 4.96 -17.81 -13.97
C ALA A 60 6.34 -18.01 -14.65
N GLU A 61 7.07 -19.07 -14.27
CA GLU A 61 8.35 -19.41 -14.88
C GLU A 61 8.22 -19.81 -16.35
N ALA A 62 7.23 -20.64 -16.70
CA ALA A 62 6.97 -21.06 -18.07
C ALA A 62 6.62 -19.86 -18.97
N LYS A 63 5.90 -18.86 -18.45
CA LYS A 63 5.65 -17.59 -19.15
C LYS A 63 6.95 -16.83 -19.42
N ALA A 64 7.85 -16.79 -18.44
CA ALA A 64 9.15 -16.16 -18.61
C ALA A 64 9.97 -16.88 -19.69
N ASP A 65 10.03 -18.22 -19.63
CA ASP A 65 10.78 -19.04 -20.58
C ASP A 65 10.22 -18.93 -22.01
N ALA A 66 8.89 -18.90 -22.16
CA ALA A 66 8.24 -18.74 -23.45
C ALA A 66 8.48 -17.35 -24.08
N ILE A 67 8.59 -16.29 -23.27
CA ILE A 67 8.95 -14.96 -23.75
C ILE A 67 10.45 -14.93 -24.11
N MET A 68 11.30 -15.46 -23.23
CA MET A 68 12.75 -15.47 -23.43
C MET A 68 13.18 -16.25 -24.66
N SER A 69 12.50 -17.36 -25.00
CA SER A 69 12.81 -18.15 -26.20
C SER A 69 12.55 -17.41 -27.53
N ARG A 70 11.75 -16.35 -27.50
CA ARG A 70 11.45 -15.47 -28.65
C ARG A 70 12.34 -14.23 -28.70
N LEU A 71 13.12 -13.99 -27.65
CA LEU A 71 13.99 -12.83 -27.53
C LEU A 71 15.43 -13.19 -27.93
N ASN A 72 16.05 -12.31 -28.71
CA ASN A 72 17.50 -12.36 -28.91
C ASN A 72 18.17 -11.76 -27.66
N ILE A 73 18.60 -12.62 -26.73
CA ILE A 73 19.19 -12.19 -25.45
C ILE A 73 20.38 -11.24 -25.64
N SER A 74 21.13 -11.38 -26.75
CA SER A 74 22.23 -10.49 -27.14
C SER A 74 21.82 -9.02 -27.27
N ASP A 75 20.55 -8.74 -27.60
CA ASP A 75 20.04 -7.36 -27.68
C ASP A 75 19.94 -6.68 -26.30
N TYR A 76 19.86 -7.47 -25.23
CA TYR A 76 19.71 -7.01 -23.84
C TYR A 76 21.01 -7.10 -23.01
N GLN A 77 22.09 -7.59 -23.62
CA GLN A 77 23.41 -7.76 -23.02
C GLN A 77 24.46 -6.77 -23.58
N LYS A 78 24.02 -5.61 -24.08
CA LYS A 78 24.91 -4.56 -24.59
C LYS A 78 25.56 -3.81 -23.43
N GLU A 79 26.88 -3.69 -23.48
CA GLU A 79 27.68 -3.01 -22.46
C GLU A 79 27.30 -1.52 -22.40
N GLY A 80 26.97 -1.03 -21.20
CA GLY A 80 26.55 0.36 -20.96
C GLY A 80 25.04 0.64 -21.04
N ASP A 81 24.22 -0.34 -21.43
CA ASP A 81 22.75 -0.18 -21.45
C ASP A 81 22.15 -0.46 -20.06
N ARG A 82 21.04 0.20 -19.73
CA ARG A 82 20.36 -0.02 -18.43
C ARG A 82 19.79 -1.47 -18.36
N PRO A 83 19.84 -2.14 -17.20
CA PRO A 83 19.37 -3.52 -17.06
C PRO A 83 17.89 -3.63 -17.44
N THR A 84 17.51 -4.75 -18.07
CA THR A 84 16.11 -5.02 -18.44
C THR A 84 15.52 -6.10 -17.55
N LEU A 85 14.39 -5.79 -16.91
CA LEU A 85 13.67 -6.70 -16.03
C LEU A 85 12.39 -7.19 -16.70
N LEU A 86 12.22 -8.51 -16.79
CA LEU A 86 10.98 -9.18 -17.21
C LEU A 86 10.21 -9.60 -15.96
N ILE A 87 8.99 -9.10 -15.79
CA ILE A 87 8.05 -9.51 -14.74
C ILE A 87 7.00 -10.42 -15.34
N THR A 88 6.91 -11.64 -14.84
CA THR A 88 5.85 -12.61 -15.17
C THR A 88 5.13 -12.99 -13.89
N SER A 89 3.87 -13.41 -14.01
CA SER A 89 3.09 -13.79 -12.85
C SER A 89 1.92 -14.68 -13.23
N ASP A 90 1.52 -15.48 -12.26
CA ASP A 90 0.32 -16.28 -12.32
C ASP A 90 -0.46 -16.20 -11.01
N ILE A 91 -1.77 -16.45 -11.08
CA ILE A 91 -2.65 -16.42 -9.93
C ILE A 91 -3.82 -17.36 -10.16
N VAL A 92 -4.11 -18.18 -9.15
CA VAL A 92 -5.26 -19.07 -9.10
C VAL A 92 -6.09 -18.80 -7.87
N VAL A 93 -7.34 -19.21 -7.93
CA VAL A 93 -8.25 -19.21 -6.80
C VAL A 93 -8.33 -20.63 -6.24
N VAL A 94 -8.38 -20.78 -4.91
CA VAL A 94 -8.55 -22.07 -4.24
C VAL A 94 -9.77 -21.97 -3.34
N HIS A 95 -10.70 -22.89 -3.51
CA HIS A 95 -11.91 -22.98 -2.70
C HIS A 95 -12.20 -24.44 -2.40
N GLU A 96 -12.38 -24.77 -1.12
CA GLU A 96 -12.57 -26.15 -0.65
C GLU A 96 -11.49 -27.13 -1.17
N GLY A 97 -10.23 -26.65 -1.23
CA GLY A 97 -9.10 -27.43 -1.74
C GLY A 97 -9.05 -27.58 -3.26
N ILE A 98 -10.02 -27.03 -4.00
CA ILE A 98 -10.08 -27.12 -5.47
C ILE A 98 -9.50 -25.85 -6.09
N ILE A 99 -8.55 -26.02 -7.01
CA ILE A 99 -7.98 -24.94 -7.83
C ILE A 99 -8.99 -24.53 -8.89
N ARG A 100 -9.31 -23.23 -8.94
CA ARG A 100 -10.22 -22.58 -9.88
C ARG A 100 -9.43 -21.55 -10.70
N GLU A 101 -9.27 -21.86 -11.98
CA GLU A 101 -8.73 -20.94 -12.99
C GLU A 101 -9.84 -20.00 -13.49
N LYS A 102 -9.64 -19.36 -14.66
CA LYS A 102 -10.69 -18.54 -15.27
C LYS A 102 -11.85 -19.43 -15.74
N PRO A 103 -13.11 -19.10 -15.39
CA PRO A 103 -14.24 -19.87 -15.88
C PRO A 103 -14.34 -19.75 -17.41
N THR A 104 -14.80 -20.81 -18.04
CA THR A 104 -14.95 -20.95 -19.50
C THR A 104 -16.41 -20.90 -19.94
N THR A 105 -17.35 -21.19 -19.04
CA THR A 105 -18.79 -21.18 -19.31
C THR A 105 -19.55 -20.39 -18.25
N LYS A 106 -20.75 -19.90 -18.60
CA LYS A 106 -21.64 -19.19 -17.66
C LYS A 106 -21.99 -20.07 -16.46
N GLU A 107 -22.19 -21.36 -16.69
CA GLU A 107 -22.52 -22.35 -15.67
C GLU A 107 -21.37 -22.53 -14.67
N GLU A 108 -20.13 -22.60 -15.17
CA GLU A 108 -18.93 -22.69 -14.34
C GLU A 108 -18.74 -21.41 -13.52
N ALA A 109 -18.88 -20.23 -14.13
CA ALA A 109 -18.82 -18.95 -13.43
C ALA A 109 -19.88 -18.87 -12.31
N ARG A 110 -21.11 -19.30 -12.60
CA ARG A 110 -22.20 -19.37 -11.60
C ARG A 110 -21.87 -20.30 -10.46
N GLN A 111 -21.35 -21.50 -10.76
CA GLN A 111 -20.93 -22.45 -9.74
C GLN A 111 -19.83 -21.88 -8.86
N PHE A 112 -18.86 -21.18 -9.45
CA PHE A 112 -17.77 -20.56 -8.69
C PHE A 112 -18.30 -19.50 -7.73
N LEU A 113 -19.06 -18.54 -8.25
CA LEU A 113 -19.60 -17.41 -7.48
C LEU A 113 -20.58 -17.88 -6.40
N LYS A 114 -21.46 -18.84 -6.70
CA LYS A 114 -22.36 -19.44 -5.69
C LYS A 114 -21.58 -20.15 -4.58
N GLY A 115 -20.48 -20.83 -4.92
CA GLY A 115 -19.63 -21.47 -3.90
C GLY A 115 -18.97 -20.47 -2.95
N TYR A 116 -18.70 -19.23 -3.40
CA TYR A 116 -18.11 -18.20 -2.53
C TYR A 116 -19.13 -17.55 -1.58
N SER A 117 -20.41 -17.58 -1.94
CA SER A 117 -21.50 -17.01 -1.13
C SER A 117 -21.54 -17.63 0.26
N GLY A 118 -21.47 -16.81 1.31
CA GLY A 118 -21.48 -17.27 2.70
C GLY A 118 -20.27 -18.14 3.10
N SER A 119 -19.21 -18.16 2.29
CA SER A 119 -18.03 -19.00 2.48
C SER A 119 -16.74 -18.18 2.32
N HIS A 120 -15.59 -18.85 2.26
CA HIS A 120 -14.30 -18.19 2.05
C HIS A 120 -13.59 -18.76 0.83
N VAL A 121 -12.65 -17.98 0.32
CA VAL A 121 -11.82 -18.34 -0.83
C VAL A 121 -10.40 -17.86 -0.60
N ALA A 122 -9.43 -18.63 -1.06
CA ALA A 122 -8.03 -18.23 -1.06
C ALA A 122 -7.59 -17.86 -2.48
N THR A 123 -6.74 -16.85 -2.62
CA THR A 123 -5.97 -16.58 -3.83
C THR A 123 -4.54 -16.97 -3.59
N VAL A 124 -3.94 -17.72 -4.51
CA VAL A 124 -2.51 -18.07 -4.50
C VAL A 124 -1.90 -17.49 -5.76
N GLY A 125 -0.88 -16.67 -5.62
CA GLY A 125 -0.22 -16.01 -6.75
C GLY A 125 1.30 -16.08 -6.65
N SER A 126 1.96 -16.07 -7.80
CA SER A 126 3.42 -16.01 -7.90
C SER A 126 3.86 -14.93 -8.85
N VAL A 127 4.94 -14.23 -8.49
CA VAL A 127 5.60 -13.23 -9.33
C VAL A 127 7.05 -13.66 -9.52
N VAL A 128 7.48 -13.69 -10.78
CA VAL A 128 8.83 -14.04 -11.18
C VAL A 128 9.44 -12.85 -11.92
N VAL A 129 10.57 -12.36 -11.39
CA VAL A 129 11.37 -11.30 -11.99
C VAL A 129 12.63 -11.92 -12.57
N THR A 130 12.82 -11.77 -13.87
CA THR A 130 14.03 -12.21 -14.57
C THR A 130 14.81 -10.99 -15.08
N ASN A 131 16.07 -10.87 -14.67
CA ASN A 131 16.98 -9.88 -15.21
C ASN A 131 17.58 -10.42 -16.52
N LEU A 132 17.14 -9.87 -17.66
CA LEU A 132 17.54 -10.36 -18.99
C LEU A 132 19.02 -10.09 -19.30
N THR A 133 19.64 -9.11 -18.64
CA THR A 133 21.06 -8.80 -18.81
C THR A 133 21.94 -9.85 -18.14
N THR A 134 21.59 -10.28 -16.91
CA THR A 134 22.41 -11.23 -16.13
C THR A 134 21.90 -12.67 -16.19
N GLY A 135 20.69 -12.90 -16.69
CA GLY A 135 20.00 -14.19 -16.63
C GLY A 135 19.47 -14.56 -15.24
N LYS A 136 19.72 -13.74 -14.21
CA LYS A 136 19.29 -14.05 -12.83
C LYS A 136 17.78 -13.95 -12.69
N ARG A 137 17.16 -14.96 -12.08
CA ARG A 137 15.73 -15.03 -11.77
C ARG A 137 15.49 -15.03 -10.27
N LEU A 138 14.42 -14.35 -9.84
CA LEU A 138 13.90 -14.38 -8.48
C LEU A 138 12.38 -14.51 -8.52
N GLY A 139 11.83 -15.45 -7.75
CA GLY A 139 10.40 -15.65 -7.59
C GLY A 139 9.94 -15.36 -6.17
N SER A 140 8.68 -14.96 -6.00
CA SER A 140 8.02 -14.86 -4.70
C SER A 140 6.56 -15.28 -4.83
N LEU A 141 6.06 -15.95 -3.80
CA LEU A 141 4.67 -16.38 -3.70
C LEU A 141 3.91 -15.50 -2.71
N ASP A 142 2.62 -15.30 -2.96
CA ASP A 142 1.71 -14.58 -2.08
C ASP A 142 0.37 -15.34 -1.95
N LYS A 143 -0.23 -15.29 -0.76
CA LYS A 143 -1.52 -15.91 -0.47
C LYS A 143 -2.42 -14.96 0.30
N ALA A 144 -3.69 -14.90 -0.09
CA ALA A 144 -4.70 -14.13 0.63
C ALA A 144 -5.98 -14.94 0.77
N GLU A 145 -6.68 -14.77 1.89
CA GLU A 145 -8.02 -15.30 2.13
C GLU A 145 -9.04 -14.17 2.09
N VAL A 146 -10.19 -14.46 1.47
CA VAL A 146 -11.32 -13.55 1.32
C VAL A 146 -12.57 -14.25 1.81
N TYR A 147 -13.38 -13.55 2.58
CA TYR A 147 -14.61 -14.06 3.18
C TYR A 147 -15.83 -13.38 2.55
N PHE A 148 -16.79 -14.23 2.15
CA PHE A 148 -18.16 -14.08 1.67
C PHE A 148 -19.24 -13.81 2.71
N HIS A 149 -19.93 -12.67 2.69
CA HIS A 149 -21.36 -12.69 3.03
C HIS A 149 -22.17 -13.41 1.94
N ASP A 150 -23.45 -13.67 2.19
CA ASP A 150 -24.34 -14.22 1.16
C ASP A 150 -24.43 -13.26 -0.04
N ILE A 151 -24.09 -13.76 -1.23
CA ILE A 151 -24.14 -13.03 -2.49
C ILE A 151 -25.48 -13.37 -3.16
N PRO A 152 -26.40 -12.40 -3.35
CA PRO A 152 -27.68 -12.65 -3.98
C PRO A 152 -27.53 -13.21 -5.41
N ASP A 153 -28.42 -14.13 -5.79
CA ASP A 153 -28.41 -14.73 -7.13
C ASP A 153 -28.46 -13.67 -8.26
N GLU A 154 -29.21 -12.59 -8.08
CA GLU A 154 -29.27 -11.47 -9.03
C GLU A 154 -27.89 -10.81 -9.25
N VAL A 155 -27.10 -10.66 -8.19
CA VAL A 155 -25.74 -10.11 -8.26
C VAL A 155 -24.83 -11.05 -9.06
N ILE A 156 -24.96 -12.35 -8.84
CA ILE A 156 -24.20 -13.38 -9.56
C ILE A 156 -24.53 -13.35 -11.05
N GLU A 157 -25.81 -13.29 -11.43
CA GLU A 157 -26.22 -13.23 -12.84
C GLU A 157 -25.72 -11.94 -13.51
N ASN A 158 -25.84 -10.79 -12.85
CA ASN A 158 -25.34 -9.52 -13.37
C ASN A 158 -23.82 -9.55 -13.62
N LEU A 159 -23.04 -10.11 -12.70
CA LEU A 159 -21.58 -10.30 -12.87
C LEU A 159 -21.24 -11.20 -14.07
N ILE A 160 -22.02 -12.25 -14.29
CA ILE A 160 -21.85 -13.18 -15.41
C ILE A 160 -22.21 -12.51 -16.74
N ASP A 161 -23.29 -11.72 -16.76
CA ASP A 161 -23.75 -11.02 -17.96
C ASP A 161 -22.81 -9.87 -18.38
N GLU A 162 -22.17 -9.20 -17.42
CA GLU A 162 -21.07 -8.26 -17.71
C GLU A 162 -19.85 -8.94 -18.35
N GLY A 163 -19.67 -10.25 -18.14
CA GLY A 163 -18.64 -11.07 -18.77
C GLY A 163 -17.21 -10.84 -18.27
N VAL A 164 -16.99 -9.91 -17.33
CA VAL A 164 -15.66 -9.64 -16.76
C VAL A 164 -15.14 -10.85 -15.98
N VAL A 165 -16.04 -11.65 -15.39
CA VAL A 165 -15.73 -12.87 -14.63
C VAL A 165 -14.92 -13.90 -15.43
N PHE A 166 -15.10 -13.96 -16.77
CA PHE A 166 -14.36 -14.89 -17.63
C PHE A 166 -12.89 -14.51 -17.85
N ARG A 167 -12.48 -13.32 -17.41
CA ARG A 167 -11.11 -12.80 -17.61
C ARG A 167 -10.25 -12.90 -16.36
N VAL A 168 -10.83 -13.31 -15.22
CA VAL A 168 -10.16 -13.35 -13.92
C VAL A 168 -10.21 -14.75 -13.30
N ALA A 169 -9.17 -15.11 -12.55
CA ALA A 169 -9.11 -16.42 -11.91
C ALA A 169 -10.28 -16.59 -10.93
N GLY A 170 -10.92 -17.76 -10.94
CA GLY A 170 -12.10 -18.09 -10.17
C GLY A 170 -13.34 -17.23 -10.45
N GLY A 171 -13.33 -16.34 -11.45
CA GLY A 171 -14.38 -15.31 -11.55
C GLY A 171 -14.37 -14.31 -10.39
N LEU A 172 -13.26 -14.25 -9.63
CA LEU A 172 -13.19 -13.51 -8.37
C LEU A 172 -12.90 -12.01 -8.61
N LEU A 173 -13.89 -11.17 -8.36
CA LEU A 173 -13.82 -9.71 -8.58
C LEU A 173 -14.01 -8.93 -7.27
N LEU A 174 -12.96 -8.85 -6.45
CA LEU A 174 -13.04 -8.28 -5.10
C LEU A 174 -13.37 -6.78 -5.06
N GLU A 175 -12.92 -6.02 -6.06
CA GLU A 175 -13.10 -4.57 -6.12
C GLU A 175 -14.32 -4.15 -6.96
N HIS A 176 -15.04 -5.11 -7.52
CA HIS A 176 -16.20 -4.80 -8.35
C HIS A 176 -17.34 -4.21 -7.52
N PRO A 177 -18.03 -3.14 -7.96
CA PRO A 177 -19.10 -2.51 -7.19
C PRO A 177 -20.22 -3.46 -6.75
N LEU A 178 -20.51 -4.48 -7.57
CA LEU A 178 -21.52 -5.50 -7.25
C LEU A 178 -21.04 -6.52 -6.21
N THR A 179 -19.74 -6.79 -6.12
CA THR A 179 -19.17 -7.81 -5.23
C THR A 179 -18.67 -7.23 -3.92
N LEU A 180 -18.10 -6.02 -3.97
CA LEU A 180 -17.47 -5.32 -2.86
C LEU A 180 -18.35 -5.22 -1.58
N PRO A 181 -19.69 -5.01 -1.67
CA PRO A 181 -20.55 -4.99 -0.48
C PRO A 181 -20.62 -6.32 0.28
N PHE A 182 -20.30 -7.44 -0.39
CA PHE A 182 -20.39 -8.79 0.15
C PHE A 182 -19.03 -9.32 0.62
N VAL A 183 -17.94 -8.62 0.34
CA VAL A 183 -16.62 -8.97 0.89
C VAL A 183 -16.60 -8.60 2.37
N GLU A 184 -16.52 -9.62 3.22
CA GLU A 184 -16.64 -9.50 4.67
C GLU A 184 -15.42 -8.82 5.31
N ALA A 185 -15.71 -7.91 6.26
CA ALA A 185 -14.68 -7.36 7.14
C ALA A 185 -14.45 -8.27 8.34
N VAL A 186 -13.53 -9.22 8.17
CA VAL A 186 -13.14 -10.30 9.10
C VAL A 186 -13.00 -9.89 10.58
N ASN A 187 -12.68 -8.62 10.91
CA ASN A 187 -12.52 -8.20 12.32
C ASN A 187 -13.86 -7.99 13.05
N LEU A 188 -14.86 -7.39 12.40
CA LEU A 188 -16.13 -7.04 13.05
C LEU A 188 -16.91 -8.29 13.45
N GLU A 189 -16.99 -9.27 12.55
CA GLU A 189 -17.73 -10.49 12.79
C GLU A 189 -17.05 -11.37 13.85
N ARG A 190 -15.72 -11.46 13.84
CA ARG A 190 -14.96 -12.21 14.86
C ARG A 190 -15.01 -11.56 16.24
N ASN A 191 -15.26 -10.25 16.33
CA ASN A 191 -15.22 -9.53 17.60
C ASN A 191 -16.28 -8.43 17.69
N PRO A 192 -17.58 -8.76 17.58
CA PRO A 192 -18.65 -7.76 17.47
C PRO A 192 -18.80 -6.93 18.75
N ASP A 193 -18.48 -7.52 19.90
CA ASP A 193 -18.47 -6.93 21.24
C ASP A 193 -17.34 -5.90 21.45
N HIS A 194 -16.31 -5.90 20.60
CA HIS A 194 -15.26 -4.87 20.63
C HIS A 194 -15.73 -3.52 20.09
N TYR A 195 -16.83 -3.50 19.33
CA TYR A 195 -17.37 -2.32 18.68
C TYR A 195 -18.56 -1.76 19.47
N SER A 196 -18.83 -0.46 19.34
CA SER A 196 -20.04 0.09 19.92
C SER A 196 -21.28 -0.50 19.24
N GLY A 197 -22.31 -0.84 20.02
CA GLY A 197 -23.45 -1.63 19.51
C GLY A 197 -24.18 -1.00 18.34
N TRP A 198 -24.23 0.34 18.24
CA TRP A 198 -24.79 1.04 17.08
C TRP A 198 -23.88 0.90 15.84
N MET A 199 -22.56 0.86 16.02
CA MET A 199 -21.59 0.72 14.94
C MET A 199 -21.55 -0.72 14.42
N ALA A 200 -21.62 -1.70 15.31
CA ALA A 200 -21.77 -3.11 14.94
C ALA A 200 -23.05 -3.33 14.12
N ARG A 201 -24.16 -2.67 14.49
CA ARG A 201 -25.45 -2.76 13.78
C ARG A 201 -25.45 -2.10 12.40
N LEU A 202 -24.66 -1.05 12.19
CA LEU A 202 -24.52 -0.40 10.87
C LEU A 202 -23.56 -1.16 9.94
N GLY A 203 -22.83 -2.14 10.47
CA GLY A 203 -21.98 -3.05 9.71
C GLY A 203 -20.63 -2.46 9.26
N PRO A 204 -19.83 -3.27 8.55
CA PRO A 204 -18.46 -2.94 8.15
C PRO A 204 -18.32 -1.67 7.31
N GLY A 205 -19.23 -1.44 6.36
CA GLY A 205 -19.17 -0.27 5.48
C GLY A 205 -19.23 1.06 6.23
N ALA A 206 -19.97 1.12 7.34
CA ALA A 206 -20.03 2.31 8.19
C ALA A 206 -18.73 2.52 8.98
N ILE A 207 -18.11 1.44 9.47
CA ILE A 207 -16.80 1.46 10.14
C ILE A 207 -15.73 1.98 9.18
N THR A 208 -15.72 1.45 7.95
CA THR A 208 -14.81 1.88 6.88
C THR A 208 -15.03 3.35 6.52
N ARG A 209 -16.28 3.79 6.31
CA ARG A 209 -16.59 5.20 6.03
C ARG A 209 -16.13 6.12 7.16
N LEU A 210 -16.32 5.73 8.43
CA LEU A 210 -15.86 6.52 9.57
C LEU A 210 -14.32 6.58 9.61
N ALA A 211 -13.65 5.44 9.40
CA ALA A 211 -12.20 5.38 9.36
C ALA A 211 -11.61 6.23 8.22
N ASP A 212 -12.21 6.17 7.03
CA ASP A 212 -11.70 6.79 5.81
C ASP A 212 -12.00 8.28 5.71
N ASN A 213 -13.27 8.65 5.87
CA ASN A 213 -13.76 10.00 5.56
C ASN A 213 -13.56 10.96 6.73
N ILE A 214 -13.56 10.44 7.95
CA ILE A 214 -13.48 11.25 9.17
C ILE A 214 -12.17 10.97 9.93
N GLY A 215 -11.76 9.71 10.00
CA GLY A 215 -10.55 9.27 10.68
C GLY A 215 -9.27 9.33 9.84
N VAL A 216 -8.29 8.56 10.30
CA VAL A 216 -6.95 8.45 9.69
C VAL A 216 -6.76 7.15 8.91
N GLY A 217 -7.86 6.54 8.44
CA GLY A 217 -7.85 5.23 7.80
C GLY A 217 -7.80 4.07 8.79
N VAL A 218 -7.96 4.36 10.09
CA VAL A 218 -7.93 3.37 11.17
C VAL A 218 -9.15 3.56 12.06
N TYR A 219 -9.92 2.50 12.26
CA TYR A 219 -10.96 2.45 13.29
C TYR A 219 -10.36 1.96 14.60
N PHE A 220 -10.56 2.67 15.71
CA PHE A 220 -10.00 2.28 17.00
C PHE A 220 -11.06 1.64 17.90
N ASN A 221 -10.69 0.51 18.50
CA ASN A 221 -11.40 -0.12 19.61
C ASN A 221 -10.62 0.16 20.91
N PRO A 222 -11.00 1.19 21.70
CA PRO A 222 -10.18 1.71 22.79
C PRO A 222 -10.38 1.04 24.16
N PHE A 223 -11.44 0.24 24.31
CA PHE A 223 -11.86 -0.33 25.60
C PHE A 223 -12.14 -1.83 25.49
N VAL A 224 -11.22 -2.56 24.86
CA VAL A 224 -11.36 -4.00 24.70
C VAL A 224 -10.77 -4.67 25.92
N GLU A 225 -11.57 -5.43 26.64
CA GLU A 225 -11.10 -6.26 27.76
C GLU A 225 -10.55 -7.57 27.18
N TRP A 226 -9.26 -7.83 27.39
CA TRP A 226 -8.65 -9.08 26.99
C TRP A 226 -7.92 -9.68 28.19
N ARG A 227 -8.47 -10.77 28.73
CA ARG A 227 -8.08 -11.36 30.02
C ARG A 227 -8.26 -10.33 31.16
N ASP A 228 -7.20 -10.04 31.91
CA ASP A 228 -7.13 -9.09 33.01
C ASP A 228 -6.67 -7.68 32.58
N LYS A 229 -6.55 -7.44 31.27
CA LYS A 229 -5.97 -6.22 30.71
C LYS A 229 -6.90 -5.56 29.72
N ARG A 230 -7.00 -4.24 29.85
CA ARG A 230 -7.65 -3.40 28.84
C ARG A 230 -6.68 -3.04 27.74
N ILE A 231 -7.01 -3.44 26.52
CA ILE A 231 -6.22 -3.17 25.32
C ILE A 231 -6.94 -2.17 24.42
N LYS A 232 -6.13 -1.43 23.64
CA LYS A 232 -6.60 -0.61 22.53
C LYS A 232 -5.96 -1.12 21.26
N TYR A 233 -6.77 -1.45 20.26
CA TYR A 233 -6.27 -1.81 18.93
C TYR A 233 -6.97 -1.00 17.83
N GLY A 234 -6.36 -0.99 16.65
CA GLY A 234 -6.88 -0.34 15.46
C GLY A 234 -7.10 -1.34 14.35
N VAL A 235 -8.16 -1.15 13.56
CA VAL A 235 -8.47 -1.93 12.35
C VAL A 235 -8.27 -1.03 11.14
N VAL A 236 -7.54 -1.52 10.16
CA VAL A 236 -7.13 -0.79 8.95
C VAL A 236 -7.20 -1.72 7.75
N ARG A 237 -7.60 -1.21 6.58
CA ARG A 237 -7.49 -2.00 5.35
C ARG A 237 -6.04 -2.03 4.90
N MET A 238 -5.58 -3.18 4.43
CA MET A 238 -4.18 -3.36 4.04
C MET A 238 -3.72 -2.34 2.99
N LYS A 239 -4.59 -2.01 2.02
CA LYS A 239 -4.32 -0.98 1.01
C LYS A 239 -4.06 0.40 1.61
N ASP A 240 -4.80 0.80 2.65
CA ASP A 240 -4.63 2.11 3.28
C ASP A 240 -3.34 2.16 4.09
N LEU A 241 -2.98 1.04 4.73
CA LEU A 241 -1.71 0.88 5.41
C LEU A 241 -0.54 1.01 4.42
N ALA A 242 -0.55 0.23 3.34
CA ALA A 242 0.48 0.26 2.31
C ALA A 242 0.60 1.67 1.68
N MET A 243 -0.53 2.28 1.33
CA MET A 243 -0.57 3.63 0.74
C MET A 243 0.01 4.68 1.69
N ASP A 244 -0.35 4.67 2.98
CA ASP A 244 0.20 5.64 3.94
C ASP A 244 1.69 5.42 4.19
N VAL A 245 2.15 4.17 4.21
CA VAL A 245 3.58 3.80 4.37
C VAL A 245 4.41 4.27 3.17
N LEU A 246 3.90 4.15 1.95
CA LEU A 246 4.61 4.52 0.72
C LEU A 246 4.51 6.02 0.37
N THR A 247 3.37 6.65 0.65
CA THR A 247 3.10 8.01 0.17
C THR A 247 3.13 9.07 1.26
N TRP A 248 3.09 8.67 2.53
CA TRP A 248 2.97 9.55 3.70
C TRP A 248 1.78 10.50 3.63
N ASP A 249 0.69 10.17 2.93
CA ASP A 249 -0.42 11.09 2.72
C ASP A 249 -1.14 11.49 4.02
N ARG A 250 -1.48 10.50 4.85
CA ARG A 250 -2.07 10.73 6.20
C ARG A 250 -0.98 10.85 7.26
N PHE A 251 0.21 10.29 6.99
CA PHE A 251 1.39 10.24 7.84
C PHE A 251 1.10 9.76 9.27
N TYR A 252 0.17 8.81 9.40
CA TYR A 252 -0.31 8.33 10.69
C TYR A 252 0.28 6.95 11.04
N LEU A 253 0.14 6.01 10.10
CA LEU A 253 0.64 4.66 10.22
C LEU A 253 2.13 4.62 9.90
N SER A 254 2.55 5.33 8.84
CA SER A 254 3.96 5.44 8.47
C SER A 254 4.82 5.97 9.61
N GLY A 255 4.41 7.06 10.27
CA GLY A 255 5.11 7.61 11.44
C GLY A 255 5.14 6.70 12.67
N ARG A 256 4.26 5.70 12.77
CA ARG A 256 4.31 4.65 13.81
C ARG A 256 5.26 3.53 13.43
N LEU A 257 5.25 3.13 12.16
CA LEU A 257 6.12 2.08 11.65
C LEU A 257 7.58 2.53 11.44
N GLN A 258 7.85 3.84 11.56
CA GLN A 258 9.21 4.39 11.69
C GLN A 258 9.84 4.14 13.06
N LYS A 259 9.06 3.68 14.04
CA LYS A 259 9.52 3.34 15.40
C LYS A 259 9.61 1.82 15.53
N PRO A 260 10.36 1.30 16.51
CA PRO A 260 10.39 -0.13 16.79
C PRO A 260 8.97 -0.66 17.03
N VAL A 261 8.59 -1.69 16.27
CA VAL A 261 7.30 -2.37 16.38
C VAL A 261 7.52 -3.88 16.44
N HIS A 262 6.71 -4.57 17.24
CA HIS A 262 6.67 -6.03 17.25
C HIS A 262 5.56 -6.51 16.31
N VAL A 263 5.94 -7.23 15.26
CA VAL A 263 5.01 -7.86 14.33
C VAL A 263 4.64 -9.23 14.88
N LEU A 264 3.38 -9.38 15.30
CA LEU A 264 2.88 -10.63 15.89
C LEU A 264 2.52 -11.66 14.81
N VAL A 265 1.97 -11.21 13.69
CA VAL A 265 1.58 -12.00 12.51
C VAL A 265 1.86 -11.15 11.27
N ASP A 266 2.48 -11.72 10.25
CA ASP A 266 2.90 -11.02 9.04
C ASP A 266 2.47 -11.82 7.80
N ASN A 267 1.29 -11.50 7.26
CA ASN A 267 0.72 -12.18 6.09
C ASN A 267 0.96 -11.39 4.78
N TRP A 268 1.37 -10.14 4.91
CA TRP A 268 1.75 -9.25 3.83
C TRP A 268 3.19 -8.87 4.10
N ASP A 269 4.04 -8.70 3.09
CA ASP A 269 5.44 -8.27 3.27
C ASP A 269 5.56 -6.81 3.78
N ILE A 270 4.81 -6.43 4.82
CA ILE A 270 4.85 -5.12 5.49
C ILE A 270 6.26 -4.81 5.93
N ARG A 271 7.05 -5.81 6.34
CA ARG A 271 8.48 -5.61 6.63
C ARG A 271 9.26 -5.10 5.43
N LYS A 272 9.03 -5.65 4.22
CA LYS A 272 9.70 -5.20 2.99
C LYS A 272 9.26 -3.77 2.63
N ILE A 273 7.95 -3.49 2.66
CA ILE A 273 7.42 -2.16 2.38
C ILE A 273 7.88 -1.15 3.43
N ASN A 274 7.92 -1.52 4.71
CA ASN A 274 8.35 -0.64 5.78
C ASN A 274 9.85 -0.33 5.70
N THR A 275 10.66 -1.21 5.10
CA THR A 275 12.07 -0.90 4.81
C THR A 275 12.20 0.33 3.91
N ILE A 276 11.29 0.50 2.94
CA ILE A 276 11.21 1.71 2.12
C ILE A 276 10.88 2.89 3.02
N ASN A 277 9.83 2.82 3.84
CA ASN A 277 9.43 3.88 4.76
C ASN A 277 10.54 4.31 5.74
N LEU A 278 11.32 3.35 6.25
CA LEU A 278 12.48 3.64 7.11
C LEU A 278 13.56 4.39 6.33
N LYS A 279 13.87 4.00 5.09
CA LYS A 279 14.79 4.77 4.23
C LYS A 279 14.29 6.19 4.00
N MET A 280 13.00 6.36 3.66
CA MET A 280 12.40 7.68 3.46
C MET A 280 12.48 8.55 4.73
N ALA A 281 12.24 7.95 5.90
CA ALA A 281 12.33 8.62 7.20
C ALA A 281 13.75 9.04 7.53
N THR A 282 14.73 8.17 7.31
CA THR A 282 16.14 8.49 7.48
C THR A 282 16.55 9.62 6.54
N SER A 283 16.17 9.57 5.26
CA SER A 283 16.46 10.66 4.32
C SER A 283 15.82 11.99 4.75
N ALA A 284 14.55 11.98 5.18
CA ALA A 284 13.90 13.16 5.71
C ALA A 284 14.61 13.72 6.95
N SER A 285 15.01 12.86 7.88
CA SER A 285 15.72 13.26 9.09
C SER A 285 17.10 13.85 8.78
N LEU A 286 17.88 13.25 7.89
CA LEU A 286 19.19 13.76 7.48
C LEU A 286 19.11 15.15 6.80
N LEU A 287 18.03 15.40 6.06
CA LEU A 287 17.76 16.73 5.50
C LEU A 287 17.44 17.76 6.59
N LEU A 288 16.82 17.35 7.69
CA LEU A 288 16.41 18.23 8.78
C LEU A 288 17.50 18.45 9.85
N LEU A 289 18.40 17.49 10.01
CA LEU A 289 19.50 17.56 10.98
C LEU A 289 20.58 18.57 10.56
N PRO A 290 21.35 19.10 11.53
CA PRO A 290 22.57 19.87 11.26
C PRO A 290 23.64 19.03 10.51
N ALA A 291 24.76 19.67 10.15
CA ALA A 291 25.87 18.98 9.47
C ALA A 291 26.52 17.89 10.35
N GLU A 292 26.61 18.17 11.64
CA GLU A 292 27.13 17.25 12.66
C GLU A 292 26.02 16.89 13.64
N PHE A 293 25.83 15.60 13.89
CA PHE A 293 24.80 15.08 14.78
C PHE A 293 25.24 13.73 15.35
N THR A 294 24.70 13.36 16.51
CA THR A 294 24.94 12.05 17.11
C THR A 294 23.94 11.01 16.58
N GLU A 295 24.22 9.72 16.80
CA GLU A 295 23.25 8.66 16.52
C GLU A 295 21.90 8.88 17.26
N TYR A 296 21.96 9.38 18.49
CA TYR A 296 20.77 9.72 19.27
C TYR A 296 19.94 10.81 18.58
N ASP A 297 20.59 11.86 18.06
CA ASP A 297 19.90 12.95 17.35
C ASP A 297 19.20 12.43 16.09
N LEU A 298 19.80 11.46 15.39
CA LEU A 298 19.18 10.82 14.24
C LEU A 298 17.91 10.06 14.63
N TYR A 299 17.96 9.21 15.67
CA TYR A 299 16.78 8.49 16.15
C TYR A 299 15.70 9.43 16.70
N ALA A 300 16.10 10.45 17.46
CA ALA A 300 15.20 11.47 17.99
C ALA A 300 14.51 12.21 16.85
N GLN A 301 15.24 12.55 15.79
CA GLN A 301 14.67 13.22 14.63
C GLN A 301 13.72 12.34 13.83
N ILE A 302 14.04 11.07 13.60
CA ILE A 302 13.12 10.11 12.97
C ILE A 302 11.82 10.01 13.77
N CYS A 303 11.92 9.92 15.10
CA CYS A 303 10.75 9.90 15.97
C CYS A 303 9.95 11.22 15.91
N SER A 304 10.64 12.35 15.84
CA SER A 304 10.06 13.70 15.83
C SER A 304 9.24 14.00 14.57
N LEU A 305 9.53 13.33 13.44
CA LEU A 305 8.77 13.51 12.20
C LEU A 305 7.27 13.39 12.44
N SER A 306 6.86 12.34 13.16
CA SER A 306 5.46 12.04 13.50
C SER A 306 4.79 13.03 14.49
N TYR A 307 5.56 13.97 15.02
CA TYR A 307 5.13 15.01 15.97
C TYR A 307 5.40 16.43 15.45
N MET A 308 5.85 16.60 14.20
CA MET A 308 6.12 17.91 13.63
C MET A 308 4.85 18.79 13.63
N GLY A 309 4.84 19.83 14.47
CA GLY A 309 3.67 20.70 14.69
C GLY A 309 3.05 20.58 16.09
N ASP A 310 3.51 19.66 16.93
CA ASP A 310 3.26 19.71 18.37
C ASP A 310 4.13 20.81 19.00
N LEU A 311 3.48 21.79 19.66
CA LEU A 311 4.15 22.92 20.32
C LEU A 311 5.18 22.50 21.38
N ARG A 312 5.13 21.24 21.86
CA ARG A 312 6.01 20.69 22.89
C ARG A 312 7.40 20.24 22.40
N MET A 313 7.65 20.26 21.09
CA MET A 313 8.86 19.70 20.45
C MET A 313 9.61 20.74 19.59
N LEU A 314 9.60 22.02 19.99
CA LEU A 314 10.40 23.07 19.35
C LEU A 314 11.84 22.99 19.84
N PHE A 315 12.67 22.17 19.22
CA PHE A 315 14.13 22.25 19.41
C PHE A 315 14.73 23.24 18.40
N ALA A 316 15.66 24.04 18.93
CA ALA A 316 16.23 25.24 18.35
C ALA A 316 16.92 25.01 16.99
N GLU A 317 16.80 26.01 16.12
CA GLU A 317 17.31 26.01 14.75
C GLU A 317 18.73 26.59 14.74
N ASP A 318 19.74 25.75 14.55
CA ASP A 318 21.12 26.19 14.31
C ASP A 318 21.37 26.40 12.81
N LYS A 319 22.11 27.46 12.46
CA LYS A 319 22.12 28.09 11.13
C LYS A 319 23.32 27.76 10.24
N ASN A 320 24.18 26.81 10.61
CA ASN A 320 25.25 26.35 9.73
C ASN A 320 24.90 25.02 9.07
N LYS A 321 24.55 25.07 7.78
CA LYS A 321 24.22 23.89 6.97
C LYS A 321 24.89 23.99 5.62
N ASP A 322 25.85 23.11 5.37
CA ASP A 322 26.23 22.77 4.01
C ASP A 322 26.39 21.26 3.88
N CYS A 323 25.52 20.66 3.07
CA CYS A 323 25.84 19.41 2.38
C CYS A 323 25.73 19.71 0.88
N GLY A 324 26.63 19.11 0.08
CA GLY A 324 26.68 19.40 -1.35
C GLY A 324 25.32 19.17 -2.04
N ALA A 325 25.02 20.00 -3.06
CA ALA A 325 23.74 19.94 -3.79
C ALA A 325 23.43 18.53 -4.36
N SER A 326 24.46 17.76 -4.71
CA SER A 326 24.31 16.36 -5.17
C SER A 326 23.73 15.45 -4.07
N ALA A 327 24.31 15.46 -2.87
CA ALA A 327 23.84 14.67 -1.73
C ALA A 327 22.45 15.10 -1.27
N THR A 328 22.15 16.41 -1.32
CA THR A 328 20.80 16.93 -1.04
C THR A 328 19.77 16.37 -2.02
N ASN A 329 20.08 16.38 -3.33
CA ASN A 329 19.19 15.87 -4.37
C ASN A 329 18.98 14.35 -4.26
N GLU A 330 20.01 13.61 -3.89
CA GLU A 330 19.91 12.17 -3.64
C GLU A 330 18.97 11.88 -2.46
N LEU A 331 19.21 12.49 -1.30
CA LEU A 331 18.34 12.32 -0.12
C LEU A 331 16.90 12.76 -0.41
N PHE A 332 16.72 13.85 -1.16
CA PHE A 332 15.40 14.33 -1.55
C PHE A 332 14.67 13.35 -2.48
N SER A 333 15.40 12.67 -3.38
CA SER A 333 14.82 11.72 -4.33
C SER A 333 14.26 10.46 -3.67
N TYR A 334 14.74 10.11 -2.47
CA TYR A 334 14.19 9.02 -1.68
C TYR A 334 12.90 9.39 -0.93
N LEU A 335 12.49 10.67 -0.87
CA LEU A 335 11.26 11.06 -0.19
C LEU A 335 10.01 10.63 -0.97
N PRO A 336 8.85 10.45 -0.31
CA PRO A 336 7.61 10.16 -1.03
C PRO A 336 7.27 11.22 -2.08
N TRP A 337 6.75 10.80 -3.23
CA TRP A 337 6.39 11.69 -4.34
C TRP A 337 5.47 12.85 -3.90
N THR A 338 4.60 12.59 -2.93
CA THR A 338 3.67 13.59 -2.42
C THR A 338 4.35 14.74 -1.65
N ILE A 339 5.53 14.48 -1.08
CA ILE A 339 6.41 15.50 -0.49
C ILE A 339 7.20 16.20 -1.59
N GLN A 340 7.71 15.44 -2.56
CA GLN A 340 8.46 15.98 -3.69
C GLN A 340 7.65 17.01 -4.49
N ARG A 341 6.37 16.72 -4.77
CA ARG A 341 5.49 17.57 -5.60
C ARG A 341 5.30 19.00 -5.07
N ARG A 342 5.42 19.23 -3.76
CA ARG A 342 5.21 20.57 -3.17
C ARG A 342 6.36 21.54 -3.42
N LEU A 343 7.53 21.05 -3.82
CA LEU A 343 8.65 21.90 -4.20
C LEU A 343 8.44 22.57 -5.57
N GLN A 344 7.65 21.96 -6.45
CA GLN A 344 7.29 22.55 -7.76
C GLN A 344 6.23 23.65 -7.68
N GLY A 345 5.62 23.88 -6.51
CA GLY A 345 4.55 24.86 -6.30
C GLY A 345 4.94 26.35 -6.32
N ARG A 346 6.12 26.71 -6.86
CA ARG A 346 6.42 28.10 -7.30
C ARG A 346 6.31 28.29 -8.82
N PHE A 347 6.15 27.22 -9.60
CA PHE A 347 5.91 27.27 -11.04
C PHE A 347 5.05 26.07 -11.47
N ALA A 348 3.72 26.17 -11.27
CA ALA A 348 2.67 25.49 -12.07
C ALA A 348 1.35 25.52 -11.29
N SER A 349 0.54 26.53 -11.54
CA SER A 349 -0.91 26.40 -11.44
C SER A 349 -1.38 25.53 -12.61
N ASN A 350 -2.10 24.45 -12.31
CA ASN A 350 -2.76 23.53 -13.24
C ASN A 350 -1.82 22.63 -14.07
N CYS A 351 -1.34 21.52 -13.51
CA CYS A 351 -0.89 20.36 -14.30
C CYS A 351 -1.17 19.05 -13.53
N GLU A 352 -1.84 18.10 -14.21
CA GLU A 352 -2.08 16.71 -13.78
C GLU A 352 -0.89 15.76 -14.10
N GLU A 353 0.26 16.30 -14.49
CA GLU A 353 1.46 15.52 -14.85
C GLU A 353 2.44 15.33 -13.68
N MET A 354 3.12 14.18 -13.65
CA MET A 354 4.19 13.87 -12.69
C MET A 354 5.49 14.56 -13.14
N PRO A 355 6.04 15.52 -12.37
CA PRO A 355 7.10 16.38 -12.84
C PRO A 355 8.48 15.74 -12.74
N THR A 356 9.32 16.04 -13.73
CA THR A 356 10.74 15.65 -13.84
C THR A 356 11.52 15.96 -12.56
N ARG A 357 12.42 15.03 -12.19
CA ARG A 357 13.29 15.00 -11.00
C ARG A 357 13.55 16.42 -10.45
N ALA A 358 12.86 16.80 -9.39
CA ALA A 358 13.00 18.12 -8.79
C ALA A 358 14.43 18.31 -8.27
N SER A 359 15.22 19.18 -8.90
CA SER A 359 16.51 19.60 -8.37
C SER A 359 16.28 20.67 -7.30
N VAL A 360 16.67 20.39 -6.06
CA VAL A 360 16.62 21.36 -4.98
C VAL A 360 17.95 22.12 -4.92
N SER A 361 17.87 23.44 -4.85
CA SER A 361 19.04 24.33 -4.91
C SER A 361 19.92 24.27 -3.65
N SER A 362 19.36 23.90 -2.50
CA SER A 362 20.12 23.76 -1.24
C SER A 362 19.41 22.88 -0.21
N LYS A 363 20.17 22.38 0.77
CA LYS A 363 19.65 21.61 1.91
C LYS A 363 18.55 22.36 2.65
N ASP A 364 18.68 23.68 2.83
CA ASP A 364 17.68 24.49 3.53
C ASP A 364 16.34 24.57 2.83
N VAL A 365 16.36 24.68 1.49
CA VAL A 365 15.14 24.68 0.68
C VAL A 365 14.45 23.32 0.79
N ALA A 366 15.21 22.21 0.74
CA ALA A 366 14.69 20.86 0.92
C ALA A 366 14.09 20.68 2.33
N ALA A 367 14.85 21.05 3.37
CA ALA A 367 14.45 20.95 4.77
C ALA A 367 13.18 21.75 5.07
N THR A 368 13.06 22.95 4.50
CA THR A 368 11.88 23.82 4.66
C THR A 368 10.65 23.20 3.99
N CYS A 369 10.81 22.61 2.81
CA CYS A 369 9.73 21.91 2.12
C CYS A 369 9.23 20.71 2.92
N VAL A 370 10.15 19.85 3.37
CA VAL A 370 9.85 18.70 4.22
C VAL A 370 9.12 19.14 5.50
N ARG A 371 9.62 20.19 6.17
CA ARG A 371 8.98 20.79 7.35
C ARG A 371 7.54 21.20 7.11
N LYS A 372 7.30 21.98 6.05
CA LYS A 372 5.96 22.49 5.72
C LYS A 372 5.00 21.38 5.32
N ALA A 373 5.48 20.38 4.58
CA ALA A 373 4.67 19.24 4.15
C ALA A 373 4.23 18.38 5.33
N LEU A 374 5.20 17.94 6.16
CA LEU A 374 4.93 17.09 7.32
C LEU A 374 4.11 17.81 8.39
N ARG A 375 4.42 19.08 8.71
CA ARG A 375 3.65 19.84 9.72
C ARG A 375 2.17 19.91 9.40
N ARG A 376 1.80 20.19 8.14
CA ARG A 376 0.39 20.24 7.73
C ARG A 376 -0.27 18.87 7.86
N ARG A 377 0.40 17.79 7.46
CA ARG A 377 -0.15 16.43 7.51
C ARG A 377 -0.35 15.93 8.93
N VAL A 378 0.65 16.10 9.79
CA VAL A 378 0.58 15.74 11.21
C VAL A 378 -0.56 16.50 11.90
N MET A 379 -0.71 17.81 11.63
CA MET A 379 -1.81 18.60 12.18
C MET A 379 -3.19 18.09 11.72
N VAL A 380 -3.38 17.86 10.41
CA VAL A 380 -4.65 17.35 9.86
C VAL A 380 -4.97 15.95 10.39
N SER A 381 -3.97 15.06 10.44
CA SER A 381 -4.08 13.71 10.98
C SER A 381 -4.46 13.72 12.47
N SER A 382 -3.84 14.58 13.27
CA SER A 382 -4.15 14.74 14.69
C SER A 382 -5.59 15.21 14.92
N ALA A 383 -6.06 16.18 14.13
CA ALA A 383 -7.46 16.66 14.19
C ALA A 383 -8.47 15.55 13.82
N ARG A 384 -8.20 14.79 12.75
CA ARG A 384 -9.03 13.65 12.31
C ARG A 384 -9.10 12.54 13.35
N GLN A 385 -8.00 12.23 14.03
CA GLN A 385 -8.00 11.26 15.14
C GLN A 385 -8.90 11.69 16.30
N ALA A 386 -8.87 12.98 16.66
CA ALA A 386 -9.70 13.50 17.74
C ALA A 386 -11.19 13.39 17.39
N MET A 387 -11.56 13.74 16.15
CA MET A 387 -12.93 13.65 15.64
C MET A 387 -13.43 12.20 15.54
N SER A 388 -12.62 11.32 14.96
CA SER A 388 -12.96 9.89 14.85
C SER A 388 -13.10 9.20 16.21
N GLY A 389 -12.22 9.52 17.18
CA GLY A 389 -12.33 9.01 18.54
C GLY A 389 -13.61 9.45 19.26
N LEU A 390 -14.11 10.66 18.97
CA LEU A 390 -15.37 11.18 19.52
C LEU A 390 -16.57 10.39 19.00
N LEU A 391 -16.58 10.10 17.69
CA LEU A 391 -17.67 9.39 17.03
C LEU A 391 -17.67 7.90 17.37
N ALA A 392 -16.52 7.23 17.35
CA ALA A 392 -16.42 5.78 17.57
C ALA A 392 -16.85 5.33 18.98
N SER A 393 -16.69 6.18 19.99
CA SER A 393 -16.92 5.83 21.41
C SER A 393 -18.32 6.15 21.95
N GLY A 394 -19.18 6.82 21.18
CA GLY A 394 -20.47 7.31 21.68
C GLY A 394 -20.31 8.54 22.59
N GLY A 395 -21.16 9.56 22.41
CA GLY A 395 -20.94 10.93 22.91
C GLY A 395 -20.60 11.05 24.42
N ALA A 396 -21.14 10.17 25.28
CA ALA A 396 -20.88 10.21 26.72
C ALA A 396 -19.51 9.65 27.16
N VAL A 397 -18.94 8.70 26.40
CA VAL A 397 -17.63 8.07 26.71
C VAL A 397 -16.49 8.90 26.11
N ALA A 398 -16.75 9.50 24.95
CA ALA A 398 -15.86 10.44 24.27
C ALA A 398 -15.51 11.66 25.14
N ALA A 399 -16.50 12.24 25.83
CA ALA A 399 -16.32 13.38 26.73
C ALA A 399 -15.37 13.04 27.90
N ARG A 400 -15.48 11.81 28.46
CA ARG A 400 -14.59 11.31 29.52
C ARG A 400 -13.16 11.09 29.04
N TYR A 401 -12.98 10.58 27.81
CA TYR A 401 -11.64 10.38 27.23
C TYR A 401 -10.95 11.70 26.85
N LEU A 402 -11.69 12.64 26.26
CA LEU A 402 -11.20 13.98 25.95
C LEU A 402 -10.80 14.71 27.25
N GLY A 403 -11.62 14.59 28.30
CA GLY A 403 -11.32 15.12 29.64
C GLY A 403 -10.02 14.56 30.23
N LYS A 404 -9.79 13.24 30.14
CA LYS A 404 -8.53 12.62 30.59
C LYS A 404 -7.31 13.07 29.77
N LYS A 405 -7.45 13.27 28.46
CA LYS A 405 -6.36 13.71 27.57
C LYS A 405 -6.01 15.18 27.80
N ILE A 406 -7.03 16.03 28.00
CA ILE A 406 -6.88 17.45 28.37
C ILE A 406 -6.23 17.56 29.76
N SER A 407 -6.68 16.77 30.74
CA SER A 407 -6.08 16.70 32.08
C SER A 407 -4.60 16.29 32.03
N LYS A 408 -4.23 15.30 31.22
CA LYS A 408 -2.85 14.87 31.02
C LYS A 408 -1.97 15.94 30.34
N ALA A 409 -2.54 16.69 29.38
CA ALA A 409 -1.87 17.81 28.73
C ALA A 409 -1.71 19.04 29.65
N TRP A 410 -2.65 19.25 30.58
CA TRP A 410 -2.58 20.29 31.61
C TRP A 410 -1.53 19.96 32.68
N LYS A 411 -1.47 18.72 33.16
CA LYS A 411 -0.46 18.27 34.13
C LYS A 411 0.97 18.34 33.57
N SER A 412 1.17 18.19 32.27
CA SER A 412 2.49 18.37 31.62
C SER A 412 2.88 19.82 31.36
N ARG A 413 2.05 20.81 31.73
CA ARG A 413 2.33 22.25 31.62
C ARG A 413 2.69 22.90 32.96
N THR A 414 2.51 22.19 34.07
CA THR A 414 2.73 22.67 35.44
C THR A 414 3.92 21.99 36.13
N VAL A 415 4.83 21.38 35.37
CA VAL A 415 6.14 20.89 35.84
C VAL A 415 7.21 21.50 34.96
#